data_AF-A0A5B7F7S4-F1
#
_entry.id   AF-A0A5B7F7S4-F1
#
_cell.length_a   1.000
_cell.length_b   1.000
_cell.length_c   1.000
_cell.angle_alpha   90.00
_cell.angle_beta   90.00
_cell.angle_gamma   90.00
#
_symmetry.space_group_name_H-M   'P 1'
#
loop_
_entity.id
_entity.type
_entity.pdbx_description
1 polymer ?
#
loop_
_entity_poly.entity_id
_entity_poly.type
_entity_poly.pdbx_seq_one_letter_code
_entity_poly.pdbx_strand_id
1 'polypeptide(L)'
;MASIGAPVCVVRRYKPEDMVAAQDIVGKAVMETVTDYFWSAVLSEVLPQVALLTIAFSYIGLGIPFYFCLLGIPTAVVIIYAVIWLAHMSKVSSALEVGQEMTNIPRLFLEHSDCCFWVAEVLECSEASDLDALMNKMKKVEYHFMGEEESSAREAELQGIRRHVVGILGLTKSRRGGMKGWLRHLAVKKAYRRRGIAQQLLDEAIHFSTEHCLNEIELVATECHHKARELFYKKGFEVQHTYFKYYFNVQQPFYIFSLPVKPPKAELSEISSL
;
A
#
# COMPACT_ATOMS: atom_id res chain seq x y z
N MET A 1 -9.34 31.37 -9.93
CA MET A 1 -8.84 31.04 -11.29
C MET A 1 -7.43 30.50 -11.15
N ALA A 2 -7.28 29.20 -10.91
CA ALA A 2 -5.96 28.56 -10.82
C ALA A 2 -5.40 28.35 -12.23
N SER A 3 -4.17 28.81 -12.46
CA SER A 3 -3.46 28.71 -13.74
C SER A 3 -3.31 27.25 -14.17
N ILE A 4 -3.49 27.00 -15.47
CA ILE A 4 -3.42 25.71 -16.18
C ILE A 4 -1.95 25.20 -16.27
N GLY A 5 -1.23 25.18 -15.15
CA GLY A 5 0.19 24.78 -15.11
C GLY A 5 0.60 23.95 -13.90
N ALA A 6 -0.29 23.76 -12.90
CA ALA A 6 -0.05 22.85 -11.79
C ALA A 6 -0.67 21.48 -12.08
N PRO A 7 0.03 20.36 -11.82
CA PRO A 7 -0.56 19.04 -11.96
C PRO A 7 -1.69 18.88 -10.95
N VAL A 8 -2.85 18.44 -11.43
CA VAL A 8 -4.04 18.21 -10.61
C VAL A 8 -4.05 16.74 -10.22
N CYS A 9 -4.38 16.45 -8.95
CA CYS A 9 -4.65 15.10 -8.48
C CYS A 9 -6.15 14.98 -8.20
N VAL A 10 -6.81 14.04 -8.88
CA VAL A 10 -8.22 13.71 -8.65
C VAL A 10 -8.31 12.40 -7.89
N VAL A 11 -9.05 12.38 -6.79
CA VAL A 11 -9.44 11.14 -6.11
C VAL A 11 -10.83 10.78 -6.59
N ARG A 12 -10.99 9.56 -7.12
CA ARG A 12 -12.27 9.06 -7.62
C ARG A 12 -12.45 7.59 -7.30
N ARG A 13 -13.68 7.10 -7.46
CA ARG A 13 -13.96 5.67 -7.39
C ARG A 13 -13.27 4.88 -8.49
N TYR A 14 -12.90 3.66 -8.17
CA TYR A 14 -12.30 2.70 -9.09
C TYR A 14 -13.22 2.36 -10.26
N LYS A 15 -12.64 2.29 -11.46
CA LYS A 15 -13.30 1.77 -12.65
C LYS A 15 -12.60 0.49 -13.11
N PRO A 16 -13.29 -0.45 -13.78
CA PRO A 16 -12.66 -1.67 -14.29
C PRO A 16 -11.45 -1.43 -15.21
N GLU A 17 -11.40 -0.27 -15.85
CA GLU A 17 -10.31 0.22 -16.70
C GLU A 17 -8.98 0.36 -15.93
N ASP A 18 -9.04 0.65 -14.63
CA ASP A 18 -7.89 0.93 -13.78
C ASP A 18 -7.18 -0.34 -13.30
N MET A 19 -7.73 -1.52 -13.60
CA MET A 19 -7.27 -2.80 -13.05
C MET A 19 -5.77 -3.02 -13.25
N VAL A 20 -5.29 -2.82 -14.47
CA VAL A 20 -3.88 -3.03 -14.83
C VAL A 20 -2.98 -2.06 -14.06
N ALA A 21 -3.38 -0.79 -13.95
CA ALA A 21 -2.61 0.21 -13.23
C ALA A 21 -2.61 -0.04 -11.71
N ALA A 22 -3.74 -0.46 -11.13
CA ALA A 22 -3.85 -0.82 -9.73
C ALA A 22 -2.96 -2.02 -9.39
N GLN A 23 -2.98 -3.07 -10.21
CA GLN A 23 -2.13 -4.25 -10.05
C GLN A 23 -0.64 -3.91 -10.13
N ASP A 24 -0.23 -3.07 -11.09
CA ASP A 24 1.15 -2.58 -11.19
C ASP A 24 1.60 -1.83 -9.93
N ILE A 25 0.73 -0.96 -9.39
CA ILE A 25 1.03 -0.20 -8.17
C ILE A 25 1.20 -1.11 -6.97
N VAL A 26 0.30 -2.08 -6.76
CA VAL A 26 0.39 -3.06 -5.67
C VAL A 26 1.65 -3.90 -5.81
N GLY A 27 1.90 -4.44 -7.01
CA GLY A 27 3.07 -5.27 -7.28
C GLY A 27 4.36 -4.55 -6.95
N LYS A 28 4.53 -3.32 -7.45
CA LYS A 28 5.69 -2.47 -7.13
C LYS A 28 5.79 -2.17 -5.64
N ALA A 29 4.68 -1.86 -4.97
CA ALA A 29 4.68 -1.58 -3.53
C ALA A 29 5.13 -2.79 -2.69
N VAL A 30 4.72 -4.01 -3.07
CA VAL A 30 5.16 -5.24 -2.41
C VAL A 30 6.65 -5.50 -2.69
N MET A 31 7.11 -5.31 -3.92
CA MET A 31 8.52 -5.54 -4.25
C MET A 31 9.47 -4.54 -3.57
N GLU A 32 9.00 -3.34 -3.22
CA GLU A 32 9.81 -2.37 -2.48
C GLU A 32 10.21 -2.83 -1.08
N THR A 33 9.43 -3.71 -0.42
CA THR A 33 9.79 -4.20 0.92
C THR A 33 10.86 -5.28 0.91
N VAL A 34 11.21 -5.83 -0.25
CA VAL A 34 12.21 -6.91 -0.37
C VAL A 34 13.55 -6.52 0.26
N THR A 35 13.99 -5.29 0.06
CA THR A 35 15.30 -4.83 0.57
C THR A 35 15.30 -4.73 2.10
N ASP A 36 14.22 -4.24 2.70
CA ASP A 36 14.10 -4.13 4.16
C ASP A 36 14.05 -5.52 4.81
N TYR A 37 13.30 -6.45 4.20
CA TYR A 37 13.23 -7.85 4.62
C TYR A 37 14.58 -8.55 4.48
N PHE A 38 15.31 -8.28 3.39
CA PHE A 38 16.63 -8.84 3.14
C PHE A 38 17.62 -8.43 4.21
N TRP A 39 17.72 -7.14 4.53
CA TRP A 39 18.63 -6.68 5.58
C TRP A 39 18.22 -7.17 6.97
N SER A 40 16.91 -7.21 7.25
CA SER A 40 16.40 -7.81 8.49
C SER A 40 16.81 -9.28 8.62
N ALA A 41 16.74 -10.06 7.55
CA ALA A 41 17.15 -11.47 7.56
C ALA A 41 18.68 -11.64 7.66
N VAL A 42 19.46 -10.86 6.91
CA VAL A 42 20.93 -10.90 6.92
C VAL A 42 21.50 -10.55 8.29
N LEU A 43 20.89 -9.58 9.00
CA LEU A 43 21.31 -9.15 10.33
C LEU A 43 20.75 -10.04 11.46
N SER A 44 20.01 -11.09 11.12
CA SER A 44 19.44 -12.05 12.07
C SER A 44 20.25 -13.35 12.14
N GLU A 45 19.80 -14.28 12.98
CA GLU A 45 20.35 -15.64 13.10
C GLU A 45 20.19 -16.49 11.83
N VAL A 46 19.39 -16.04 10.85
CA VAL A 46 19.21 -16.75 9.58
C VAL A 46 20.51 -16.84 8.78
N LEU A 47 21.31 -15.77 8.74
CA LEU A 47 22.57 -15.78 8.00
C LEU A 47 23.54 -16.86 8.49
N PRO A 48 23.92 -16.93 9.78
CA PRO A 48 24.81 -17.97 10.24
C PRO A 48 24.22 -19.38 10.05
N GLN A 49 22.91 -19.57 10.23
CA GLN A 49 22.25 -20.86 10.00
C GLN A 49 22.41 -21.32 8.54
N VAL A 50 22.06 -20.47 7.57
CA VAL A 50 22.17 -20.81 6.13
C VAL A 50 23.64 -20.94 5.71
N ALA A 51 24.54 -20.10 6.23
CA ALA A 51 25.97 -20.20 5.96
C ALA A 51 26.54 -21.55 6.47
N LEU A 52 26.22 -21.96 7.69
CA LEU A 52 26.66 -23.25 8.22
C LEU A 52 26.12 -24.43 7.39
N LEU A 53 24.86 -24.39 6.97
CA LEU A 53 24.27 -25.43 6.12
C LEU A 53 24.96 -25.51 4.75
N THR A 54 25.21 -24.37 4.10
CA THR A 54 25.89 -24.34 2.79
C THR A 54 27.35 -24.83 2.89
N ILE A 55 28.07 -24.45 3.94
CA ILE A 55 29.43 -24.92 4.23
C ILE A 55 29.43 -26.43 4.48
N ALA A 56 28.56 -26.93 5.35
CA ALA A 56 28.47 -28.35 5.70
C ALA A 56 28.10 -29.22 4.49
N PHE A 57 27.11 -28.79 3.69
CA PHE A 57 26.73 -29.49 2.46
C PHE A 57 27.88 -29.53 1.45
N SER A 58 28.60 -28.43 1.27
CA SER A 58 29.74 -28.37 0.34
C SER A 58 30.90 -29.28 0.77
N TYR A 59 31.23 -29.31 2.07
CA TYR A 59 32.33 -30.10 2.60
C TYR A 59 31.99 -31.60 2.65
N ILE A 60 30.85 -31.96 3.24
CA ILE A 60 30.46 -33.36 3.47
C ILE A 60 29.80 -33.97 2.24
N GLY A 61 28.89 -33.23 1.60
CA GLY A 61 28.08 -33.73 0.49
C GLY A 61 28.83 -33.76 -0.84
N LEU A 62 29.65 -32.73 -1.12
CA LEU A 62 30.38 -32.59 -2.38
C LEU A 62 31.89 -32.88 -2.26
N GLY A 63 32.42 -33.05 -1.04
CA GLY A 63 33.84 -33.32 -0.82
C GLY A 63 34.76 -32.15 -1.15
N ILE A 64 34.24 -30.92 -1.16
CA ILE A 64 35.00 -29.72 -1.52
C ILE A 64 36.00 -29.40 -0.39
N PRO A 65 37.28 -29.05 -0.69
CA PRO A 65 38.24 -28.66 0.33
C PRO A 65 37.77 -27.45 1.15
N PHE A 66 38.04 -27.47 2.46
CA PHE A 66 37.51 -26.50 3.42
C PHE A 66 37.73 -25.03 3.04
N TYR A 67 38.87 -24.68 2.43
CA TYR A 67 39.15 -23.31 1.98
C TYR A 67 38.11 -22.79 0.99
N PHE A 68 37.66 -23.62 0.05
CA PHE A 68 36.61 -23.24 -0.91
C PHE A 68 35.22 -23.20 -0.25
N CYS A 69 35.01 -23.93 0.86
CA CYS A 69 33.75 -23.87 1.59
C CYS A 69 33.47 -22.50 2.21
N LEU A 70 34.47 -21.64 2.43
CA LEU A 70 34.26 -20.26 2.90
C LEU A 70 33.40 -19.42 1.93
N LEU A 71 33.35 -19.80 0.65
CA LEU A 71 32.40 -19.23 -0.33
C LEU A 71 30.93 -19.57 -0.02
N GLY A 72 30.67 -20.44 0.94
CA GLY A 72 29.34 -20.69 1.49
C GLY A 72 28.69 -19.45 2.11
N ILE A 73 29.48 -18.54 2.70
CA ILE A 73 28.96 -17.30 3.30
C ILE A 73 28.32 -16.38 2.24
N PRO A 74 29.03 -15.96 1.16
CA PRO A 74 28.40 -15.17 0.10
C PRO A 74 27.28 -15.94 -0.62
N THR A 75 27.43 -17.27 -0.78
CA THR A 75 26.36 -18.12 -1.33
C THR A 75 25.09 -18.06 -0.47
N ALA A 76 25.21 -18.11 0.85
CA ALA A 76 24.09 -17.99 1.77
C ALA A 76 23.38 -16.64 1.64
N VAL A 77 24.12 -15.53 1.49
CA VAL A 77 23.54 -14.20 1.24
C VAL A 77 22.70 -14.20 -0.04
N VAL A 78 23.23 -14.79 -1.13
CA VAL A 78 22.49 -14.91 -2.41
C VAL A 78 21.24 -15.77 -2.26
N ILE A 79 21.33 -16.90 -1.55
CA ILE A 79 20.18 -17.78 -1.27
C ILE A 79 19.12 -17.03 -0.47
N ILE A 80 19.49 -16.31 0.59
CA ILE A 80 18.56 -15.52 1.40
C ILE A 80 17.84 -14.49 0.52
N TYR A 81 18.57 -13.75 -0.31
CA TYR A 81 17.97 -12.79 -1.24
C TYR A 81 17.00 -13.48 -2.21
N ALA A 82 17.42 -14.59 -2.83
CA ALA A 82 16.59 -15.32 -3.78
C ALA A 82 15.29 -15.85 -3.14
N VAL A 83 15.36 -16.40 -1.93
CA VAL A 83 14.20 -16.90 -1.20
C VAL A 83 13.24 -15.78 -0.84
N ILE A 84 13.75 -14.64 -0.35
CA ILE A 84 12.91 -13.47 -0.01
C ILE A 84 12.28 -12.89 -1.27
N TRP A 85 13.04 -12.76 -2.36
CA TRP A 85 12.55 -12.30 -3.65
C TRP A 85 11.45 -13.23 -4.16
N LEU A 86 11.67 -14.54 -4.16
CA LEU A 86 10.67 -15.54 -4.56
C LEU A 86 9.41 -15.47 -3.69
N ALA A 87 9.55 -15.27 -2.37
CA ALA A 87 8.40 -15.12 -1.47
C ALA A 87 7.59 -13.84 -1.72
N HIS A 88 8.24 -12.74 -2.14
CA HIS A 88 7.53 -11.53 -2.54
C HIS A 88 6.91 -11.69 -3.93
N MET A 89 7.63 -12.30 -4.87
CA MET A 89 7.11 -12.62 -6.19
C MET A 89 5.90 -13.55 -6.12
N SER A 90 5.90 -14.55 -5.23
CA SER A 90 4.73 -15.40 -5.02
C SER A 90 3.58 -14.67 -4.32
N LYS A 91 3.85 -13.67 -3.48
CA LYS A 91 2.79 -12.78 -2.96
C LYS A 91 2.24 -11.87 -4.04
N VAL A 92 3.08 -11.33 -4.92
CA VAL A 92 2.65 -10.51 -6.06
C VAL A 92 1.85 -11.39 -7.02
N SER A 93 2.35 -12.56 -7.38
CA SER A 93 1.63 -13.51 -8.22
C SER A 93 0.36 -13.99 -7.54
N SER A 94 0.33 -14.23 -6.23
CA SER A 94 -0.92 -14.56 -5.53
C SER A 94 -1.89 -13.38 -5.48
N ALA A 95 -1.40 -12.15 -5.30
CA ALA A 95 -2.24 -10.95 -5.40
C ALA A 95 -2.78 -10.73 -6.83
N LEU A 96 -2.09 -11.27 -7.84
CA LEU A 96 -2.40 -11.12 -9.27
C LEU A 96 -3.22 -12.29 -9.85
N GLU A 97 -2.93 -13.53 -9.45
CA GLU A 97 -3.45 -14.83 -9.93
C GLU A 97 -4.48 -15.44 -8.97
N VAL A 98 -4.31 -15.30 -7.64
CA VAL A 98 -5.41 -15.53 -6.66
C VAL A 98 -6.29 -14.28 -6.62
N GLY A 99 -6.71 -13.89 -7.83
CA GLY A 99 -7.83 -13.02 -8.11
C GLY A 99 -9.12 -13.65 -7.61
N GLN A 100 -9.25 -13.73 -6.30
CA GLN A 100 -10.54 -13.68 -5.65
C GLN A 100 -10.76 -12.29 -5.04
N GLU A 101 -9.72 -11.44 -4.88
CA GLU A 101 -9.83 -10.07 -4.34
C GLU A 101 -9.61 -8.93 -5.36
N MET A 102 -8.74 -9.10 -6.38
CA MET A 102 -8.45 -8.02 -7.35
C MET A 102 -9.14 -8.15 -8.72
N THR A 103 -9.40 -9.36 -9.22
CA THR A 103 -10.27 -9.60 -10.39
C THR A 103 -11.76 -9.47 -10.04
N ASN A 104 -12.12 -9.66 -8.77
CA ASN A 104 -13.46 -9.47 -8.21
C ASN A 104 -13.61 -8.11 -7.52
N ILE A 105 -12.79 -7.08 -7.83
CA ILE A 105 -13.04 -5.73 -7.28
C ILE A 105 -14.51 -5.31 -7.47
N PRO A 106 -15.14 -5.56 -8.65
CA PRO A 106 -16.57 -5.29 -8.80
C PRO A 106 -17.45 -6.09 -7.84
N ARG A 107 -17.18 -7.38 -7.61
CA ARG A 107 -18.03 -8.23 -6.75
C ARG A 107 -17.80 -8.01 -5.25
N LEU A 108 -16.59 -7.68 -4.81
CA LEU A 108 -16.27 -7.49 -3.38
C LEU A 108 -16.47 -6.04 -2.91
N PHE A 109 -16.22 -5.07 -3.79
CA PHE A 109 -16.24 -3.65 -3.45
C PHE A 109 -17.40 -2.86 -4.06
N LEU A 110 -18.02 -3.32 -5.15
CA LEU A 110 -19.18 -2.62 -5.77
C LEU A 110 -20.53 -3.27 -5.43
N GLU A 111 -20.55 -4.52 -4.94
CA GLU A 111 -21.80 -5.25 -4.63
C GLU A 111 -22.32 -4.96 -3.21
N HIS A 112 -21.44 -4.57 -2.29
CA HIS A 112 -21.82 -4.16 -0.94
C HIS A 112 -21.69 -2.64 -0.76
N SER A 113 -22.79 -2.00 -0.33
CA SER A 113 -22.88 -0.56 -0.06
C SER A 113 -21.86 -0.05 0.98
N ASP A 114 -21.27 -0.94 1.78
CA ASP A 114 -20.31 -0.63 2.85
C ASP A 114 -18.84 -0.75 2.40
N CYS A 115 -18.57 -1.14 1.16
CA CYS A 115 -17.23 -1.29 0.60
C CYS A 115 -16.96 -0.21 -0.45
N CYS A 116 -15.71 0.25 -0.57
CA CYS A 116 -15.33 1.16 -1.63
C CYS A 116 -13.86 1.00 -2.00
N PHE A 117 -13.51 1.34 -3.24
CA PHE A 117 -12.14 1.35 -3.71
C PHE A 117 -11.90 2.67 -4.45
N TRP A 118 -10.89 3.41 -4.01
CA TRP A 118 -10.51 4.69 -4.58
C TRP A 118 -9.20 4.58 -5.34
N VAL A 119 -9.12 5.42 -6.36
CA VAL A 119 -7.97 5.59 -7.22
C VAL A 119 -7.63 7.07 -7.23
N ALA A 120 -6.34 7.38 -7.06
CA ALA A 120 -5.82 8.72 -7.27
C ALA A 120 -5.24 8.81 -8.67
N GLU A 121 -5.81 9.70 -9.49
CA GLU A 121 -5.35 10.02 -10.83
C GLU A 121 -4.63 11.36 -10.83
N VAL A 122 -3.53 11.44 -11.57
CA VAL A 122 -2.86 12.71 -11.85
C VAL A 122 -3.10 13.10 -13.30
N LEU A 123 -3.54 14.34 -13.49
CA LEU A 123 -3.73 15.02 -14.76
C LEU A 123 -2.45 15.80 -15.07
N GLU A 124 -1.71 15.37 -16.08
CA GLU A 124 -0.50 16.05 -16.53
C GLU A 124 -0.79 16.85 -17.81
N CYS A 125 -0.88 18.18 -17.67
CA CYS A 125 -0.98 19.11 -18.79
C CYS A 125 0.38 19.37 -19.43
N SER A 126 1.04 18.36 -19.99
CA SER A 126 2.11 18.54 -20.97
C SER A 126 2.54 17.20 -21.56
N GLU A 127 3.12 17.20 -22.76
CA GLU A 127 3.92 16.09 -23.30
C GLU A 127 5.23 15.92 -22.52
N ALA A 128 5.10 15.71 -21.21
CA ALA A 128 6.15 15.49 -20.27
C ALA A 128 6.69 14.07 -20.48
N SER A 129 7.66 13.96 -21.39
CA SER A 129 8.57 12.81 -21.50
C SER A 129 9.04 12.31 -20.12
N ASP A 130 9.47 11.06 -20.02
CA ASP A 130 9.98 10.43 -18.78
C ASP A 130 11.05 11.28 -18.02
N LEU A 131 11.65 12.25 -18.71
CA LEU A 131 12.56 13.27 -18.18
C LEU A 131 11.89 14.27 -17.21
N ASP A 132 10.63 14.64 -17.45
CA ASP A 132 9.89 15.57 -16.60
C ASP A 132 9.43 14.92 -15.30
N ALA A 133 9.14 13.62 -15.27
CA ALA A 133 8.94 12.87 -14.02
C ALA A 133 10.22 12.86 -13.15
N LEU A 134 11.40 12.86 -13.79
CA LEU A 134 12.70 13.00 -13.12
C LEU A 134 12.93 14.43 -12.60
N MET A 135 12.56 15.45 -13.38
CA MET A 135 12.65 16.86 -12.96
C MET A 135 11.61 17.23 -11.88
N ASN A 136 10.43 16.63 -11.93
CA ASN A 136 9.36 16.79 -10.94
C ASN A 136 9.81 16.19 -9.60
N LYS A 137 10.72 15.21 -9.57
CA LYS A 137 11.37 14.74 -8.33
C LYS A 137 12.21 15.83 -7.65
N MET A 138 12.74 16.80 -8.40
CA MET A 138 13.55 17.92 -7.89
C MET A 138 12.71 19.16 -7.51
N LYS A 139 11.60 19.41 -8.21
CA LYS A 139 10.68 20.50 -7.89
C LYS A 139 9.58 19.97 -6.97
N LYS A 140 9.44 20.52 -5.76
CA LYS A 140 8.33 20.22 -4.85
C LYS A 140 7.02 20.77 -5.44
N VAL A 141 6.53 20.16 -6.52
CA VAL A 141 5.32 20.62 -7.20
C VAL A 141 4.13 20.32 -6.29
N GLU A 142 3.45 21.39 -5.92
CA GLU A 142 2.25 21.36 -5.11
C GLU A 142 1.08 20.92 -5.99
N TYR A 143 0.39 19.87 -5.57
CA TYR A 143 -0.76 19.34 -6.30
C TYR A 143 -2.00 20.09 -5.86
N HIS A 144 -2.83 20.44 -6.84
CA HIS A 144 -4.19 20.83 -6.55
C HIS A 144 -5.04 19.56 -6.46
N PHE A 145 -5.70 19.35 -5.32
CA PHE A 145 -6.59 18.21 -5.12
C PHE A 145 -8.00 18.59 -5.54
N MET A 146 -8.58 17.78 -6.41
CA MET A 146 -9.95 17.95 -6.89
C MET A 146 -10.76 16.69 -6.57
N GLY A 147 -11.99 16.88 -6.09
CA GLY A 147 -12.94 15.80 -5.86
C GLY A 147 -13.56 15.29 -7.16
N GLU A 148 -14.22 14.12 -7.09
CA GLU A 148 -14.88 13.49 -8.24
C GLU A 148 -15.96 14.38 -8.88
N GLU A 149 -16.71 15.15 -8.07
CA GLU A 149 -17.75 16.07 -8.54
C GLU A 149 -17.16 17.27 -9.31
N GLU A 150 -16.07 17.84 -8.80
CA GLU A 150 -15.37 18.96 -9.44
C GLU A 150 -14.67 18.53 -10.73
N SER A 151 -14.13 17.31 -10.77
CA SER A 151 -13.60 16.70 -11.99
C SER A 151 -14.69 16.51 -13.04
N SER A 152 -15.87 16.03 -12.63
CA SER A 152 -16.99 15.78 -13.55
C SER A 152 -17.55 17.09 -14.14
N ALA A 153 -17.62 18.15 -13.32
CA ALA A 153 -18.03 19.48 -13.77
C ALA A 153 -17.05 20.10 -14.80
N ARG A 154 -15.76 19.75 -14.70
CA ARG A 154 -14.69 20.27 -15.57
C ARG A 154 -14.23 19.26 -16.62
N GLU A 155 -14.96 18.17 -16.81
CA GLU A 155 -14.59 17.08 -17.71
C GLU A 155 -14.37 17.59 -19.15
N ALA A 156 -15.18 18.56 -19.60
CA ALA A 156 -15.03 19.23 -20.89
C ALA A 156 -13.70 20.03 -21.03
N GLU A 157 -13.22 20.64 -19.94
CA GLU A 157 -11.91 21.34 -19.90
C GLU A 157 -10.74 20.34 -19.83
N LEU A 158 -11.01 19.13 -19.34
CA LEU A 158 -10.03 18.07 -19.13
C LEU A 158 -9.94 17.09 -20.32
N GLN A 159 -10.71 17.31 -21.39
CA GLN A 159 -10.68 16.51 -22.61
C GLN A 159 -9.33 16.68 -23.32
N GLY A 160 -8.60 15.57 -23.50
CA GLY A 160 -7.27 15.54 -24.14
C GLY A 160 -6.08 15.54 -23.19
N ILE A 161 -6.29 15.68 -21.88
CA ILE A 161 -5.21 15.56 -20.88
C ILE A 161 -4.94 14.08 -20.58
N ARG A 162 -3.64 13.71 -20.52
CA ARG A 162 -3.25 12.35 -20.11
C ARG A 162 -3.53 12.14 -18.62
N ARG A 163 -4.25 11.06 -18.31
CA ARG A 163 -4.58 10.63 -16.96
C ARG A 163 -3.72 9.43 -16.60
N HIS A 164 -3.07 9.51 -15.45
CA HIS A 164 -2.30 8.40 -14.92
C HIS A 164 -2.77 8.07 -13.52
N VAL A 165 -3.17 6.83 -13.31
CA VAL A 165 -3.41 6.28 -11.98
C VAL A 165 -2.07 6.19 -11.24
N VAL A 166 -1.97 6.87 -10.11
CA VAL A 166 -0.74 6.98 -9.31
C VAL A 166 -0.89 6.46 -7.88
N GLY A 167 -2.12 6.28 -7.40
CA GLY A 167 -2.38 5.75 -6.06
C GLY A 167 -3.70 5.00 -5.98
N ILE A 168 -3.80 4.14 -4.98
CA ILE A 168 -4.96 3.30 -4.73
C ILE A 168 -5.21 3.15 -3.23
N LEU A 169 -6.47 2.93 -2.86
CA LEU A 169 -6.90 2.58 -1.52
C LEU A 169 -8.20 1.77 -1.57
N GLY A 170 -8.23 0.63 -0.89
CA GLY A 170 -9.44 -0.18 -0.72
C GLY A 170 -9.95 -0.14 0.71
N LEU A 171 -11.27 -0.08 0.88
CA LEU A 171 -11.98 -0.24 2.14
C LEU A 171 -12.99 -1.37 2.01
N THR A 172 -12.88 -2.35 2.90
CA THR A 172 -13.80 -3.50 3.00
C THR A 172 -14.41 -3.56 4.40
N LYS A 173 -15.55 -4.22 4.56
CA LYS A 173 -16.06 -4.56 5.89
C LYS A 173 -15.11 -5.52 6.63
N SER A 174 -14.83 -5.24 7.90
CA SER A 174 -13.97 -6.10 8.72
C SER A 174 -14.62 -7.46 8.95
N ARG A 175 -13.85 -8.55 8.79
CA ARG A 175 -14.30 -9.91 9.10
C ARG A 175 -14.40 -10.20 10.61
N ARG A 176 -13.90 -9.30 11.46
CA ARG A 176 -13.86 -9.46 12.92
C ARG A 176 -15.18 -9.10 13.62
N GLY A 177 -16.22 -8.74 12.85
CA GLY A 177 -17.55 -8.40 13.37
C GLY A 177 -17.72 -6.91 13.67
N GLY A 178 -18.97 -6.45 13.68
CA GLY A 178 -19.36 -5.04 13.91
C GLY A 178 -19.38 -4.18 12.63
N MET A 179 -19.77 -2.91 12.80
CA MET A 179 -19.69 -1.87 11.77
C MET A 179 -18.26 -1.33 11.67
N LYS A 180 -17.29 -2.20 11.38
CA LYS A 180 -15.88 -1.82 11.27
C LYS A 180 -15.41 -1.86 9.81
N GLY A 181 -14.71 -0.81 9.39
CA GLY A 181 -14.01 -0.75 8.11
C GLY A 181 -12.62 -1.37 8.22
N TRP A 182 -12.15 -1.97 7.14
CA TRP A 182 -10.82 -2.57 7.03
C TRP A 182 -10.13 -2.03 5.78
N LEU A 183 -9.10 -1.21 5.98
CA LEU A 183 -8.32 -0.60 4.90
C LEU A 183 -7.29 -1.59 4.36
N ARG A 184 -7.22 -1.65 3.04
CA ARG A 184 -6.33 -2.52 2.27
C ARG A 184 -5.71 -1.75 1.12
N HIS A 185 -4.57 -2.25 0.64
CA HIS A 185 -3.95 -1.81 -0.60
C HIS A 185 -3.67 -0.30 -0.68
N LEU A 186 -3.40 0.37 0.45
CA LEU A 186 -2.92 1.76 0.41
C LEU A 186 -1.53 1.81 -0.21
N ALA A 187 -1.45 2.27 -1.46
CA ALA A 187 -0.18 2.36 -2.18
C ALA A 187 -0.19 3.57 -3.11
N VAL A 188 0.97 4.23 -3.23
CA VAL A 188 1.21 5.34 -4.16
C VAL A 188 2.53 5.09 -4.88
N LYS A 189 2.56 5.32 -6.20
CA LYS A 189 3.76 5.22 -7.04
C LYS A 189 4.89 6.06 -6.44
N LYS A 190 6.10 5.51 -6.37
CA LYS A 190 7.27 6.13 -5.73
C LYS A 190 7.57 7.55 -6.24
N ALA A 191 7.35 7.81 -7.53
CA ALA A 191 7.53 9.13 -8.16
C ALA A 191 6.55 10.21 -7.63
N TYR A 192 5.37 9.80 -7.16
CA TYR A 192 4.29 10.69 -6.74
C TYR A 192 4.10 10.74 -5.21
N ARG A 193 5.05 10.18 -4.43
CA ARG A 193 5.01 10.21 -2.96
C ARG A 193 5.42 11.58 -2.41
N ARG A 194 5.13 11.79 -1.11
CA ARG A 194 5.45 13.02 -0.36
C ARG A 194 4.75 14.29 -0.90
N ARG A 195 3.67 14.09 -1.66
CA ARG A 195 2.83 15.14 -2.27
C ARG A 195 1.43 15.23 -1.67
N GLY A 196 1.13 14.47 -0.60
CA GLY A 196 -0.19 14.47 0.05
C GLY A 196 -1.22 13.48 -0.52
N ILE A 197 -0.91 12.77 -1.62
CA ILE A 197 -1.85 11.85 -2.29
C ILE A 197 -2.36 10.74 -1.36
N ALA A 198 -1.48 10.06 -0.63
CA ALA A 198 -1.88 8.99 0.31
C ALA A 198 -2.74 9.53 1.46
N GLN A 199 -2.51 10.78 1.86
CA GLN A 199 -3.29 11.46 2.90
C GLN A 199 -4.70 11.77 2.38
N GLN A 200 -4.82 12.26 1.15
CA GLN A 200 -6.11 12.55 0.51
C GLN A 200 -6.95 11.29 0.28
N LEU A 201 -6.32 10.21 -0.21
CA LEU A 201 -7.00 8.91 -0.30
C LEU A 201 -7.53 8.45 1.06
N LEU A 202 -6.73 8.59 2.12
CA LEU A 202 -7.11 8.19 3.46
C LEU A 202 -8.23 9.08 4.03
N ASP A 203 -8.21 10.38 3.77
CA ASP A 203 -9.25 11.32 4.16
C ASP A 203 -10.59 10.98 3.52
N GLU A 204 -10.58 10.65 2.23
CA GLU A 204 -11.77 10.20 1.50
C GLU A 204 -12.36 8.91 2.11
N ALA A 205 -11.50 7.95 2.46
CA ALA A 205 -11.96 6.71 3.11
C ALA A 205 -12.52 6.94 4.52
N ILE A 206 -11.98 7.89 5.27
CA ILE A 206 -12.51 8.29 6.59
C ILE A 206 -13.86 8.99 6.44
N HIS A 207 -13.99 9.88 5.44
CA HIS A 207 -15.25 10.57 5.12
C HIS A 207 -16.35 9.56 4.80
N PHE A 208 -16.09 8.67 3.85
CA PHE A 208 -17.01 7.59 3.49
C PHE A 208 -17.39 6.72 4.70
N SER A 209 -16.41 6.38 5.56
CA SER A 209 -16.69 5.59 6.75
C SER A 209 -17.60 6.32 7.75
N THR A 210 -17.52 7.64 7.81
CA THR A 210 -18.37 8.48 8.67
C THR A 210 -19.79 8.54 8.11
N GLU A 211 -19.95 8.69 6.79
CA GLU A 211 -21.26 8.70 6.12
C GLU A 211 -21.99 7.35 6.26
N HIS A 212 -21.25 6.25 6.17
CA HIS A 212 -21.77 4.89 6.30
C HIS A 212 -21.87 4.41 7.77
N CYS A 213 -21.72 5.31 8.75
CA CYS A 213 -21.85 5.03 10.17
C CYS A 213 -20.98 3.84 10.65
N LEU A 214 -19.75 3.73 10.13
CA LEU A 214 -18.77 2.81 10.67
C LEU A 214 -18.30 3.31 12.03
N ASN A 215 -18.12 2.39 12.99
CA ASN A 215 -17.66 2.67 14.34
C ASN A 215 -16.14 2.86 14.39
N GLU A 216 -15.42 2.14 13.53
CA GLU A 216 -13.96 2.06 13.59
C GLU A 216 -13.38 1.65 12.24
N ILE A 217 -12.21 2.18 11.89
CA ILE A 217 -11.43 1.77 10.73
C ILE A 217 -10.16 1.08 11.23
N GLU A 218 -9.91 -0.13 10.76
CA GLU A 218 -8.73 -0.93 11.07
C GLU A 218 -7.82 -1.08 9.85
N LEU A 219 -6.51 -1.16 10.07
CA LEU A 219 -5.54 -1.50 9.04
C LEU A 219 -4.36 -2.27 9.63
N VAL A 220 -3.60 -2.94 8.77
CA VAL A 220 -2.40 -3.68 9.17
C VAL A 220 -1.18 -3.12 8.46
N ALA A 221 -0.13 -2.84 9.23
CA ALA A 221 1.18 -2.47 8.72
C ALA A 221 2.28 -3.31 9.36
N THR A 222 3.35 -3.60 8.62
CA THR A 222 4.54 -4.27 9.13
C THR A 222 5.56 -3.25 9.61
N GLU A 223 6.63 -3.72 10.24
CA GLU A 223 7.76 -2.88 10.63
C GLU A 223 8.38 -2.13 9.44
N CYS A 224 8.51 -2.79 8.30
CA CYS A 224 9.15 -2.25 7.09
C CYS A 224 8.37 -1.07 6.50
N HIS A 225 7.10 -0.88 6.85
CA HIS A 225 6.28 0.23 6.38
C HIS A 225 6.45 1.52 7.21
N HIS A 226 7.68 1.91 7.55
CA HIS A 226 7.97 3.05 8.43
C HIS A 226 7.25 4.36 8.02
N LYS A 227 7.26 4.69 6.72
CA LYS A 227 6.62 5.92 6.19
C LYS A 227 5.10 5.87 6.25
N ALA A 228 4.49 4.69 6.08
CA ALA A 228 3.04 4.53 6.20
C ALA A 228 2.61 4.64 7.66
N ARG A 229 3.37 4.05 8.59
CA ARG A 229 3.13 4.19 10.03
C ARG A 229 3.17 5.65 10.48
N GLU A 230 4.15 6.43 10.04
CA GLU A 230 4.23 7.87 10.33
C GLU A 230 2.97 8.62 9.83
N LEU A 231 2.47 8.27 8.64
CA LEU A 231 1.22 8.83 8.11
C LEU A 231 0.03 8.45 8.99
N PHE A 232 -0.08 7.19 9.41
CA PHE A 232 -1.18 6.72 10.25
C PHE A 232 -1.20 7.40 11.62
N TYR A 233 -0.05 7.51 12.29
CA TYR A 233 0.05 8.25 13.55
C TYR A 233 -0.35 9.72 13.39
N LYS A 234 0.09 10.38 12.30
CA LYS A 234 -0.32 11.78 12.01
C LYS A 234 -1.81 11.94 11.78
N LYS A 235 -2.49 10.90 11.31
CA LYS A 235 -3.93 10.86 11.08
C LYS A 235 -4.73 10.43 12.32
N GLY A 236 -4.07 10.18 13.45
CA GLY A 236 -4.72 9.81 14.70
C GLY A 236 -5.03 8.32 14.82
N PHE A 237 -4.45 7.46 13.97
CA PHE A 237 -4.52 6.02 14.19
C PHE A 237 -3.64 5.62 15.36
N GLU A 238 -4.18 4.75 16.20
CA GLU A 238 -3.47 4.17 17.34
C GLU A 238 -3.23 2.67 17.11
N VAL A 239 -2.16 2.13 17.71
CA VAL A 239 -1.87 0.70 17.62
C VAL A 239 -2.66 -0.01 18.73
N GLN A 240 -3.70 -0.77 18.36
CA GLN A 240 -4.45 -1.57 19.33
C GLN A 240 -3.78 -2.89 19.66
N HIS A 241 -3.25 -3.57 18.64
CA HIS A 241 -2.67 -4.89 18.80
C HIS A 241 -1.39 -5.03 17.99
N THR A 242 -0.40 -5.68 18.58
CA THR A 242 0.79 -6.15 17.87
C THR A 242 0.79 -7.67 17.91
N TYR A 243 0.90 -8.30 16.75
CA TYR A 243 1.09 -9.74 16.64
C TYR A 243 2.34 -10.04 15.82
N PHE A 244 2.91 -11.21 16.04
CA PHE A 244 4.14 -11.61 15.36
C PHE A 244 3.84 -12.72 14.38
N LYS A 245 4.42 -12.62 13.18
CA LYS A 245 4.48 -13.73 12.24
C LYS A 245 5.94 -14.09 12.00
N TYR A 246 6.22 -15.38 12.04
CA TYR A 246 7.53 -15.90 11.71
C TYR A 246 7.60 -16.15 10.21
N TYR A 247 8.53 -15.47 9.55
CA TYR A 247 8.88 -15.75 8.16
C TYR A 247 10.34 -16.17 8.13
N PHE A 248 10.59 -17.43 7.78
CA PHE A 248 11.96 -18.01 7.75
C PHE A 248 12.72 -17.83 9.07
N ASN A 249 12.07 -18.14 10.20
CA ASN A 249 12.59 -17.91 11.55
C ASN A 249 12.89 -16.44 11.91
N VAL A 250 12.59 -15.48 11.03
CA VAL A 250 12.62 -14.05 11.37
C VAL A 250 11.25 -13.67 11.92
N GLN A 251 11.24 -13.21 13.17
CA GLN A 251 10.06 -12.66 13.80
C GLN A 251 9.74 -11.30 13.19
N GLN A 252 8.55 -11.14 12.64
CA GLN A 252 8.09 -9.87 12.08
C GLN A 252 6.90 -9.32 12.85
N PRO A 253 6.98 -8.10 13.40
CA PRO A 253 5.85 -7.48 14.05
C PRO A 253 4.88 -6.93 13.00
N PHE A 254 3.61 -7.25 13.21
CA PHE A 254 2.47 -6.70 12.50
C PHE A 254 1.68 -5.85 13.49
N TYR A 255 1.48 -4.60 13.13
CA TYR A 255 0.74 -3.62 13.91
C TYR A 255 -0.66 -3.49 13.33
N ILE A 256 -1.67 -3.75 14.16
CA ILE A 256 -3.06 -3.42 13.88
C ILE A 256 -3.27 -2.00 14.36
N PHE A 257 -3.40 -1.10 13.40
CA PHE A 257 -3.78 0.28 13.65
C PHE A 257 -5.29 0.38 13.60
N SER A 258 -5.86 1.20 14.47
CA SER A 258 -7.27 1.54 14.41
C SER A 258 -7.51 3.03 14.63
N LEU A 259 -8.60 3.50 14.04
CA LEU A 259 -9.11 4.85 14.19
C LEU A 259 -10.60 4.76 14.53
N PRO A 260 -11.02 5.20 15.74
CA PRO A 260 -12.43 5.30 16.05
C PRO A 260 -13.07 6.38 15.18
N VAL A 261 -14.09 6.00 14.41
CA VAL A 261 -14.86 6.94 13.61
C VAL A 261 -16.03 7.37 14.48
N LYS A 262 -16.03 8.64 14.90
CA LYS A 262 -17.17 9.18 15.63
C LYS A 262 -18.36 9.25 14.66
N PRO A 263 -19.53 8.72 15.01
CA PRO A 263 -20.72 8.97 14.21
C PRO A 263 -20.95 10.49 14.15
N PRO A 264 -21.50 11.02 13.04
CA PRO A 264 -21.97 12.39 13.02
C PRO A 264 -22.89 12.58 14.24
N LYS A 265 -22.67 13.65 15.01
CA LYS A 265 -23.53 14.00 16.15
C LYS A 265 -24.96 14.26 15.64
N ALA A 266 -25.75 13.21 15.47
CA ALA A 266 -27.20 13.31 15.38
C ALA A 266 -27.71 13.51 16.81
N GLU A 267 -28.04 14.76 17.13
CA GLU A 267 -29.10 15.19 18.05
C GLU A 267 -29.38 14.28 19.25
N LEU A 268 -28.45 14.21 20.20
CA LEU A 268 -28.69 13.74 21.57
C LEU A 268 -29.52 14.76 22.40
N SER A 269 -30.23 15.69 21.77
CA SER A 269 -31.03 16.73 22.43
C SER A 269 -32.55 16.53 22.34
N GLU A 270 -33.10 15.63 21.52
CA GLU A 270 -34.56 15.47 21.40
C GLU A 270 -35.15 14.28 22.17
N ILE A 271 -34.35 13.35 22.68
CA ILE A 271 -34.86 12.19 23.46
C ILE A 271 -34.88 12.47 24.98
N SER A 272 -34.46 13.67 25.43
CA SER A 272 -34.59 14.10 26.83
C SER A 272 -35.89 14.86 27.13
N SER A 273 -36.81 14.99 26.16
CA SER A 273 -38.04 15.77 26.31
C SER A 273 -39.31 15.04 25.84
N LEU A 274 -39.37 13.71 25.99
CA LEU A 274 -40.61 12.94 25.93
C LEU A 274 -40.74 12.02 27.15
#